data_AF-A0A950ECQ3-F1
#
_entry.id   AF-A0A950ECQ3-F1
#
_cell.length_a   1.000
_cell.length_b   1.000
_cell.length_c   1.000
_cell.angle_alpha   90.00
_cell.angle_beta   90.00
_cell.angle_gamma   90.00
#
_symmetry.space_group_name_H-M   'P 1'
#
loop_
_entity.id
_entity.type
_entity.pdbx_description
1 polymer ?
#
loop_
_entity_poly.entity_id
_entity_poly.type
_entity_poly.pdbx_seq_one_letter_code
_entity_poly.pdbx_strand_id
1 'polypeptide(L)'
;MAETKMERRHREHLEDVRWRVAYLERTRPGDSYTKDLRRSLEDLERQDRDRAAFAAELGLSEYRWTGSTVSRLLRATGERPARVEEMWAILGALGMGPSRSWPSHNGVFDHGTMWGRRGIPLMVVGDPYTIDADERALLAELARHPTLACAVDDRLSFYYPARIVDGARRGGTHHVRIWVREPRKPFDRGIATSKTRRAARAARRAFAEGVDA
;
A
#
# COMPACT_ATOMS: atom_id res chain seq x y z
N MET A 1 2.28 -18.57 7.92
CA MET A 1 1.39 -17.40 7.69
C MET A 1 0.35 -17.82 6.67
N ALA A 2 -0.91 -17.43 6.85
CA ALA A 2 -1.97 -17.77 5.89
C ALA A 2 -1.83 -16.91 4.63
N GLU A 3 -1.87 -17.56 3.47
CA GLU A 3 -1.86 -16.94 2.15
C GLU A 3 -2.97 -15.87 2.02
N THR A 4 -2.63 -14.70 1.49
CA THR A 4 -3.62 -13.64 1.27
C THR A 4 -4.53 -13.99 0.10
N LYS A 5 -5.76 -13.46 0.08
CA LYS A 5 -6.69 -13.63 -1.05
C LYS A 5 -6.10 -13.14 -2.38
N MET A 6 -5.18 -12.18 -2.35
CA MET A 6 -4.52 -11.63 -3.53
C MET A 6 -3.36 -12.52 -3.98
N GLU A 7 -2.50 -12.98 -3.07
CA GLU A 7 -1.47 -14.00 -3.38
C GLU A 7 -2.14 -15.23 -4.01
N ARG A 8 -3.28 -15.63 -3.45
CA ARG A 8 -4.10 -16.71 -4.00
C ARG A 8 -4.61 -16.38 -5.41
N ARG A 9 -5.18 -15.20 -5.64
CA ARG A 9 -5.67 -14.78 -6.97
C ARG A 9 -4.55 -14.62 -8.01
N HIS A 10 -3.39 -14.09 -7.61
CA HIS A 10 -2.21 -13.96 -8.46
C HIS A 10 -1.66 -15.34 -8.83
N ARG A 11 -1.57 -16.25 -7.86
CA ARG A 11 -1.20 -17.65 -8.11
C ARG A 11 -2.21 -18.34 -9.02
N GLU A 12 -3.51 -18.24 -8.71
CA GLU A 12 -4.60 -18.80 -9.54
C GLU A 12 -4.55 -18.23 -10.97
N HIS A 13 -4.26 -16.94 -11.13
CA HIS A 13 -4.12 -16.30 -12.43
C HIS A 13 -2.88 -16.81 -13.19
N LEU A 14 -1.73 -16.91 -12.54
CA LEU A 14 -0.52 -17.48 -13.14
C LEU A 14 -0.73 -18.94 -13.54
N GLU A 15 -1.41 -19.73 -12.71
CA GLU A 15 -1.76 -21.12 -13.00
C GLU A 15 -2.72 -21.22 -14.20
N ASP A 16 -3.73 -20.35 -14.28
CA ASP A 16 -4.64 -20.27 -15.43
C ASP A 16 -3.89 -19.89 -16.72
N VAL A 17 -3.01 -18.88 -16.67
CA VAL A 17 -2.21 -18.46 -17.83
C VAL A 17 -1.26 -19.57 -18.26
N ARG A 18 -0.58 -20.24 -17.31
CA ARG A 18 0.28 -21.42 -17.60
C ARG A 18 -0.51 -22.53 -18.28
N TRP A 19 -1.66 -22.87 -17.72
CA TRP A 19 -2.54 -23.89 -18.29
C TRP A 19 -2.97 -23.51 -19.72
N ARG A 20 -3.33 -22.25 -19.93
CA ARG A 20 -3.82 -21.75 -21.21
C ARG A 20 -2.74 -21.72 -22.28
N VAL A 21 -1.51 -21.34 -21.92
CA VAL A 21 -0.33 -21.48 -22.80
C VAL A 21 -0.14 -22.94 -23.18
N ALA A 22 -0.07 -23.86 -22.22
CA ALA A 22 0.14 -25.28 -22.48
C ALA A 22 -0.98 -25.90 -23.35
N TYR A 23 -2.24 -25.53 -23.10
CA TYR A 23 -3.38 -25.96 -23.90
C TYR A 23 -3.28 -25.46 -25.34
N LEU A 24 -2.96 -24.19 -25.54
CA LEU A 24 -2.85 -23.58 -26.86
C LEU A 24 -1.63 -24.08 -27.64
N GLU A 25 -0.49 -24.32 -26.98
CA GLU A 25 0.67 -24.94 -27.62
C GLU A 25 0.34 -26.34 -28.16
N ARG A 26 -0.52 -27.10 -27.45
CA ARG A 26 -0.97 -28.43 -27.88
C ARG A 26 -2.01 -28.39 -29.00
N THR A 27 -2.93 -27.43 -28.97
CA THR A 27 -4.11 -27.41 -29.85
C THR A 27 -3.95 -26.50 -31.06
N ARG A 28 -3.12 -25.46 -30.96
CA ARG A 28 -2.87 -24.44 -31.99
C ARG A 28 -1.38 -24.00 -31.96
N PRO A 29 -0.45 -24.92 -32.24
CA PRO A 29 0.98 -24.63 -32.17
C PRO A 29 1.36 -23.51 -33.15
N GLY A 30 2.12 -22.54 -32.65
CA GLY A 30 2.69 -21.47 -33.49
C GLY A 30 1.75 -20.31 -33.84
N ASP A 31 0.49 -20.34 -33.39
CA ASP A 31 -0.45 -19.21 -33.54
C ASP A 31 0.09 -17.95 -32.84
N SER A 32 -0.19 -16.80 -33.44
CA SER A 32 0.22 -15.47 -32.95
C SER A 32 -0.21 -15.25 -31.50
N TYR A 33 -1.46 -15.58 -31.18
CA TYR A 33 -2.01 -15.46 -29.83
C TYR A 33 -1.28 -16.33 -28.81
N THR A 34 -0.91 -17.56 -29.18
CA THR A 34 -0.14 -18.46 -28.32
C THR A 34 1.25 -17.90 -28.02
N LYS A 35 1.91 -17.31 -29.03
CA LYS A 35 3.22 -16.66 -28.87
C LYS A 35 3.16 -15.44 -27.96
N ASP A 36 2.13 -14.60 -28.11
CA ASP A 36 1.94 -13.41 -27.29
C ASP A 36 1.62 -13.76 -25.83
N LEU A 37 0.78 -14.79 -25.62
CA LEU A 37 0.45 -15.26 -24.28
C LEU A 37 1.66 -15.89 -23.57
N ARG A 38 2.47 -16.66 -24.31
CA ARG A 38 3.74 -17.22 -23.79
C ARG A 38 4.72 -16.13 -23.38
N ARG A 39 4.90 -15.10 -24.22
CA ARG A 39 5.75 -13.95 -23.87
C ARG A 39 5.25 -13.25 -22.61
N SER A 40 3.93 -13.06 -22.51
CA SER A 40 3.31 -12.44 -21.33
C SER A 40 3.54 -13.28 -20.06
N LEU A 41 3.49 -14.60 -20.15
CA LEU A 41 3.81 -15.50 -19.04
C LEU A 41 5.30 -15.40 -18.63
N GLU A 42 6.22 -15.45 -19.59
CA GLU A 42 7.66 -15.33 -19.34
C GLU A 42 8.01 -13.98 -18.69
N ASP A 43 7.31 -12.91 -19.08
CA ASP A 43 7.43 -11.58 -18.49
C ASP A 43 6.95 -11.56 -17.03
N LEU A 44 5.76 -12.10 -16.76
CA LEU A 44 5.20 -12.18 -15.40
C LEU A 44 6.12 -12.98 -14.47
N GLU A 45 6.62 -14.13 -14.91
CA GLU A 45 7.51 -14.98 -14.11
C GLU A 45 8.87 -14.33 -13.84
N ARG A 46 9.42 -13.59 -14.82
CA ARG A 46 10.64 -12.81 -14.60
C ARG A 46 10.42 -11.73 -13.56
N GLN A 47 9.31 -11.02 -13.64
CA GLN A 47 8.97 -9.93 -12.72
C GLN A 47 8.75 -10.43 -11.29
N ASP A 48 8.09 -11.59 -11.11
CA ASP A 48 7.96 -12.22 -9.78
C ASP A 48 9.34 -12.59 -9.20
N ARG A 49 10.27 -13.07 -10.04
CA ARG A 49 11.66 -13.33 -9.61
C ARG A 49 12.39 -12.04 -9.23
N ASP A 50 12.27 -10.98 -10.03
CA ASP A 50 12.93 -9.70 -9.77
C ASP A 50 12.39 -9.06 -8.48
N ARG A 51 11.08 -9.12 -8.25
CA ARG A 51 10.43 -8.68 -7.01
C ARG A 51 10.93 -9.47 -5.81
N ALA A 52 11.02 -10.80 -5.91
CA ALA A 52 11.52 -11.65 -4.84
C ALA A 52 13.00 -11.37 -4.54
N ALA A 53 13.82 -11.17 -5.57
CA ALA A 53 15.23 -10.82 -5.43
C ALA A 53 15.42 -9.46 -4.75
N PHE A 54 14.68 -8.43 -5.19
CA PHE A 54 14.67 -7.11 -4.57
C PHE A 54 14.26 -7.17 -3.09
N ALA A 55 13.20 -7.93 -2.79
CA ALA A 55 12.75 -8.10 -1.40
C ALA A 55 13.82 -8.81 -0.55
N ALA A 56 14.47 -9.85 -1.09
CA ALA A 56 15.53 -10.58 -0.40
C ALA A 56 16.77 -9.69 -0.14
N GLU A 57 17.21 -8.95 -1.16
CA GLU A 57 18.37 -8.04 -1.08
C GLU A 57 18.18 -6.99 0.03
N LEU A 58 16.98 -6.43 0.14
CA LEU A 58 16.66 -5.40 1.13
C LEU A 58 16.19 -5.97 2.48
N GLY A 59 16.08 -7.29 2.61
CA GLY A 59 15.53 -7.96 3.77
C GLY A 59 14.09 -7.55 4.06
N LEU A 60 13.32 -7.28 3.02
CA LEU A 60 11.91 -6.92 3.08
C LEU A 60 11.03 -8.16 3.10
N SER A 61 9.89 -8.04 3.77
CA SER A 61 8.81 -9.00 3.76
C SER A 61 7.53 -8.29 3.35
N GLU A 62 6.70 -8.98 2.59
CA GLU A 62 5.37 -8.50 2.27
C GLU A 62 4.46 -8.66 3.49
N TYR A 63 3.58 -7.68 3.68
CA TYR A 63 2.57 -7.66 4.72
C TYR A 63 1.21 -7.57 4.08
N ARG A 64 0.26 -8.32 4.66
CA ARG A 64 -1.14 -8.11 4.33
C ARG A 64 -1.53 -6.69 4.69
N TRP A 65 -2.13 -6.03 3.72
CA TRP A 65 -2.72 -4.73 3.92
C TRP A 65 -3.96 -4.86 4.81
N THR A 66 -3.86 -4.33 6.03
CA THR A 66 -4.92 -4.29 7.04
C THR A 66 -4.85 -2.97 7.79
N GLY A 67 -5.96 -2.48 8.35
CA GLY A 67 -5.95 -1.28 9.19
C GLY A 67 -4.93 -1.37 10.34
N SER A 68 -4.69 -2.58 10.87
CA SER A 68 -3.63 -2.83 11.87
C SER A 68 -2.23 -2.63 11.28
N THR A 69 -1.95 -3.21 10.11
CA THR A 69 -0.66 -3.04 9.39
C THR A 69 -0.39 -1.57 9.07
N VAL A 70 -1.40 -0.83 8.59
CA VAL A 70 -1.32 0.62 8.31
C VAL A 70 -1.07 1.40 9.59
N SER A 71 -1.78 1.09 10.67
CA SER A 71 -1.55 1.72 11.97
C SER A 71 -0.12 1.47 12.47
N ARG A 72 0.45 0.29 12.21
CA ARG A 72 1.86 -0.01 12.57
C ARG A 72 2.85 0.78 11.71
N LEU A 73 2.59 0.94 10.42
CA LEU A 73 3.37 1.81 9.53
C LEU A 73 3.36 3.25 10.05
N LEU A 74 2.18 3.81 10.33
CA LEU A 74 2.07 5.17 10.82
C LEU A 74 2.72 5.34 12.21
N ARG A 75 2.64 4.36 13.10
CA ARG A 75 3.36 4.39 14.39
C ARG A 75 4.88 4.35 14.22
N ALA A 76 5.39 3.72 13.17
CA ALA A 76 6.81 3.69 12.88
C ALA A 76 7.37 5.07 12.46
N THR A 77 6.51 6.06 12.20
CA THR A 77 6.95 7.46 12.02
C THR A 77 7.40 8.12 13.32
N GLY A 78 6.98 7.59 14.48
CA GLY A 78 7.20 8.22 15.79
C GLY A 78 6.43 9.51 16.02
N GLU A 79 5.46 9.81 15.15
CA GLU A 79 4.67 11.03 15.22
C GLU A 79 3.67 11.05 16.37
N ARG A 80 3.27 12.28 16.75
CA ARG A 80 2.24 12.49 17.78
C ARG A 80 0.91 11.85 17.34
N PRO A 81 0.08 11.36 18.28
CA PRO A 81 -1.20 10.74 17.96
C PRO A 81 -2.10 11.58 17.04
N ALA A 82 -2.18 12.90 17.26
CA ALA A 82 -2.97 13.79 16.39
C ALA A 82 -2.46 13.82 14.95
N ARG A 83 -1.13 13.85 14.74
CA ARG A 83 -0.53 13.77 13.41
C ARG A 83 -0.75 12.40 12.76
N VAL A 84 -0.71 11.33 13.55
CA VAL A 84 -1.05 9.98 13.06
C VAL A 84 -2.51 9.90 12.63
N GLU A 85 -3.43 10.52 13.37
CA GLU A 85 -4.85 10.60 13.00
C GLU A 85 -5.07 11.40 11.71
N GLU A 86 -4.37 12.53 11.54
CA GLU A 86 -4.36 13.31 10.29
C GLU A 86 -3.90 12.44 9.10
N MET A 87 -2.75 11.78 9.22
CA MET A 87 -2.24 10.88 8.17
C MET A 87 -3.23 9.75 7.89
N TRP A 88 -3.85 9.20 8.93
CA TRP A 88 -4.84 8.15 8.79
C TRP A 88 -6.04 8.63 7.99
N ALA A 89 -6.55 9.84 8.27
CA ALA A 89 -7.66 10.43 7.54
C ALA A 89 -7.34 10.63 6.05
N ILE A 90 -6.14 11.14 5.73
CA ILE A 90 -5.68 11.32 4.35
C ILE A 90 -5.57 9.97 3.63
N LEU A 91 -4.94 8.98 4.26
CA LEU A 91 -4.87 7.61 3.71
C LEU A 91 -6.27 7.00 3.53
N GLY A 92 -7.19 7.31 4.44
CA GLY A 92 -8.59 6.93 4.35
C GLY A 92 -9.26 7.46 3.09
N ALA A 93 -9.07 8.75 2.79
CA ALA A 93 -9.56 9.40 1.58
C ALA A 93 -8.90 8.87 0.30
N LEU A 94 -7.65 8.40 0.39
CA LEU A 94 -6.92 7.74 -0.71
C LEU A 94 -7.29 6.25 -0.90
N GLY A 95 -8.33 5.75 -0.24
CA GLY A 95 -8.84 4.39 -0.38
C GLY A 95 -8.43 3.40 0.72
N MET A 96 -7.71 3.85 1.77
CA MET A 96 -7.26 2.97 2.87
C MET A 96 -8.18 2.99 4.12
N GLY A 97 -9.42 3.51 4.00
CA GLY A 97 -10.35 3.74 5.11
C GLY A 97 -10.97 2.47 5.75
N PRO A 98 -11.71 2.59 6.87
CA PRO A 98 -12.14 1.47 7.71
C PRO A 98 -13.55 0.93 7.36
N SER A 99 -14.15 1.39 6.27
CA SER A 99 -15.49 0.94 5.87
C SER A 99 -15.47 -0.52 5.38
N ARG A 100 -16.48 -1.29 5.81
CA ARG A 100 -16.55 -2.77 5.79
C ARG A 100 -16.87 -3.40 4.43
N SER A 101 -16.39 -2.85 3.33
CA SER A 101 -16.45 -3.52 2.02
C SER A 101 -15.13 -3.34 1.28
N TRP A 102 -14.09 -3.99 1.79
CA TRP A 102 -12.82 -4.22 1.09
C TRP A 102 -12.95 -5.45 0.18
N PRO A 103 -12.70 -5.37 -1.14
CA PRO A 103 -11.79 -4.46 -1.85
C PRO A 103 -12.51 -3.41 -2.72
N SER A 104 -11.77 -2.43 -3.24
CA SER A 104 -12.14 -1.54 -4.35
C SER A 104 -13.35 -0.63 -4.21
N HIS A 105 -13.09 0.63 -3.87
CA HIS A 105 -13.73 1.74 -4.58
C HIS A 105 -12.63 2.72 -4.98
N ASN A 106 -12.44 2.89 -6.30
CA ASN A 106 -11.83 4.03 -7.00
C ASN A 106 -10.94 4.91 -6.11
N GLY A 107 -9.70 4.48 -5.89
CA GLY A 107 -8.74 5.24 -5.10
C GLY A 107 -7.30 4.82 -5.39
N VAL A 108 -6.37 5.70 -5.04
CA VAL A 108 -4.93 5.46 -5.17
C VAL A 108 -4.47 4.11 -4.62
N PHE A 109 -5.01 3.72 -3.47
CA PHE A 109 -4.76 2.41 -2.89
C PHE A 109 -6.03 1.58 -3.05
N ASP A 110 -6.25 1.04 -4.25
CA ASP A 110 -7.27 0.01 -4.49
C ASP A 110 -6.64 -1.40 -4.43
N HIS A 111 -5.46 -1.56 -5.02
CA HIS A 111 -4.80 -2.87 -5.20
C HIS A 111 -3.32 -2.86 -4.80
N GLY A 112 -3.01 -2.30 -3.64
CA GLY A 112 -1.64 -2.12 -3.19
C GLY A 112 -0.99 -3.30 -2.46
N THR A 113 0.34 -3.26 -2.40
CA THR A 113 1.17 -4.15 -1.58
C THR A 113 1.78 -3.37 -0.41
N MET A 114 1.99 -4.03 0.74
CA MET A 114 2.71 -3.43 1.86
C MET A 114 4.00 -4.20 2.11
N TRP A 115 5.07 -3.46 2.42
CA TRP A 115 6.40 -4.00 2.64
C TRP A 115 6.96 -3.53 3.96
N GLY A 116 7.80 -4.35 4.57
CA GLY A 116 8.40 -4.03 5.86
C GLY A 116 9.58 -4.92 6.18
N ARG A 117 10.22 -4.69 7.32
CA ARG A 117 11.39 -5.44 7.77
C ARG A 117 11.30 -5.73 9.26
N ARG A 118 11.76 -6.91 9.69
CA ARG A 118 11.79 -7.32 11.12
C ARG A 118 10.44 -7.14 11.82
N GLY A 119 9.36 -7.52 11.14
CA GLY A 119 8.01 -7.40 11.67
C GLY A 119 7.38 -6.02 11.53
N ILE A 120 8.09 -4.99 11.08
CA ILE A 120 7.60 -3.59 11.03
C ILE A 120 7.23 -3.24 9.59
N PRO A 121 5.97 -2.91 9.28
CA PRO A 121 5.58 -2.35 7.99
C PRO A 121 6.21 -0.96 7.80
N LEU A 122 6.83 -0.73 6.65
CA LEU A 122 7.59 0.48 6.36
C LEU A 122 7.11 1.21 5.10
N MET A 123 6.46 0.50 4.18
CA MET A 123 6.05 1.03 2.89
C MET A 123 4.69 0.47 2.48
N VAL A 124 3.90 1.29 1.81
CA VAL A 124 2.74 0.88 1.02
C VAL A 124 2.96 1.33 -0.43
N VAL A 125 2.62 0.45 -1.36
CA VAL A 125 2.65 0.70 -2.79
C VAL A 125 1.23 0.53 -3.30
N GLY A 126 0.64 1.55 -3.91
CA GLY A 126 -0.63 1.50 -4.61
C GLY A 126 -0.40 1.45 -6.11
N ASP A 127 -1.30 0.75 -6.81
CA ASP A 127 -1.26 0.55 -8.26
C ASP A 127 -2.54 1.09 -8.93
N PRO A 128 -2.85 2.41 -8.83
CA PRO A 128 -4.10 2.94 -9.37
C PRO A 128 -4.09 3.11 -10.88
N TYR A 129 -5.24 2.92 -11.52
CA TYR A 129 -5.39 3.08 -12.97
C TYR A 129 -5.26 4.54 -13.42
N THR A 130 -5.74 5.45 -12.59
CA THR A 130 -5.71 6.89 -12.79
C THR A 130 -5.51 7.56 -11.44
N ILE A 131 -4.92 8.75 -11.44
CA ILE A 131 -4.85 9.61 -10.26
C ILE A 131 -5.42 10.97 -10.64
N ASP A 132 -6.56 11.33 -10.06
CA ASP A 132 -7.21 12.61 -10.31
C ASP A 132 -6.54 13.78 -9.55
N ALA A 133 -7.08 15.00 -9.72
CA ALA A 133 -6.51 16.20 -9.11
C ALA A 133 -6.64 16.21 -7.58
N ASP A 134 -7.74 15.69 -7.05
CA ASP A 134 -8.01 15.66 -5.61
C ASP A 134 -7.10 14.62 -4.93
N GLU A 135 -6.93 13.45 -5.55
CA GLU A 135 -5.99 12.43 -5.12
C GLU A 135 -4.54 12.93 -5.15
N ARG A 136 -4.15 13.68 -6.21
CA ARG A 136 -2.83 14.32 -6.26
C ARG A 136 -2.64 15.35 -5.14
N ALA A 137 -3.68 16.12 -4.81
CA ALA A 137 -3.63 17.09 -3.72
C ALA A 137 -3.47 16.39 -2.36
N LEU A 138 -4.20 15.30 -2.12
CA LEU A 138 -4.07 14.48 -0.91
C LEU A 138 -2.69 13.83 -0.79
N LEU A 139 -2.13 13.32 -1.88
CA LEU A 139 -0.75 12.79 -1.90
C LEU A 139 0.28 13.89 -1.61
N ALA A 140 0.09 15.09 -2.15
CA ALA A 140 0.94 16.23 -1.86
C ALA A 140 0.82 16.68 -0.40
N GLU A 141 -0.38 16.62 0.19
CA GLU A 141 -0.57 16.88 1.62
C GLU A 141 0.15 15.85 2.47
N LEU A 142 0.01 14.57 2.14
CA LEU A 142 0.71 13.51 2.85
C LEU A 142 2.25 13.67 2.77
N ALA A 143 2.76 14.12 1.62
CA ALA A 143 4.17 14.41 1.41
C ALA A 143 4.73 15.57 2.26
N ARG A 144 3.86 16.42 2.82
CA ARG A 144 4.28 17.48 3.76
C ARG A 144 4.67 16.94 5.13
N HIS A 145 4.29 15.70 5.47
CA HIS A 145 4.73 15.09 6.72
C HIS A 145 6.20 14.67 6.61
N PRO A 146 7.10 15.22 7.44
CA PRO A 146 8.55 15.04 7.28
C PRO A 146 9.02 13.60 7.57
N THR A 147 8.19 12.78 8.22
CA THR A 147 8.49 11.38 8.53
C THR A 147 8.06 10.40 7.44
N LEU A 148 7.28 10.87 6.48
CA LEU A 148 6.87 10.10 5.31
C LEU A 148 7.57 10.63 4.06
N ALA A 149 7.70 9.76 3.09
CA ALA A 149 8.00 10.12 1.73
C ALA A 149 6.90 9.54 0.84
N CYS A 150 6.55 10.30 -0.19
CA CYS A 150 5.57 9.92 -1.19
C CYS A 150 6.20 10.09 -2.57
N ALA A 151 6.04 9.10 -3.42
CA ALA A 151 6.46 9.16 -4.82
C ALA A 151 5.32 8.65 -5.69
N VAL A 152 5.02 9.39 -6.75
CA VAL A 152 4.15 8.94 -7.84
C VAL A 152 5.05 8.68 -9.03
N ASP A 153 5.08 7.42 -9.48
CA ASP A 153 5.71 7.05 -10.74
C ASP A 153 4.60 6.93 -11.78
N ASP A 154 4.59 7.86 -12.73
CA ASP A 154 3.63 7.88 -13.83
C ASP A 154 4.00 6.90 -14.98
N ARG A 155 5.04 6.07 -14.79
CA ARG A 155 5.37 4.97 -15.71
C ARG A 155 4.36 3.83 -15.57
N LEU A 156 4.21 3.08 -16.67
CA LEU A 156 3.21 2.01 -16.78
C LEU A 156 3.45 0.90 -15.74
N SER A 157 2.45 0.61 -14.90
CA SER A 157 2.54 -0.45 -13.88
C SER A 157 2.38 -1.86 -14.42
N PHE A 158 3.07 -2.75 -13.72
CA PHE A 158 3.26 -4.20 -13.93
C PHE A 158 1.97 -5.01 -14.13
N TYR A 159 0.88 -4.67 -13.45
CA TYR A 159 -0.33 -5.50 -13.41
C TYR A 159 -1.22 -5.39 -14.65
N TYR A 160 -1.00 -4.40 -15.51
CA TYR A 160 -1.74 -4.23 -16.75
C TYR A 160 -0.77 -4.10 -17.92
N PRO A 161 -0.47 -5.20 -18.64
CA PRO A 161 0.36 -5.11 -19.83
C PRO A 161 -0.29 -4.12 -20.80
N ALA A 162 0.50 -3.14 -21.24
CA ALA A 162 0.05 -2.14 -22.18
C ALA A 162 -0.62 -2.82 -23.37
N ARG A 163 -1.92 -2.56 -23.58
CA ARG A 163 -2.61 -2.99 -24.78
C ARG A 163 -2.28 -1.99 -25.88
N ILE A 164 -1.98 -2.48 -27.07
CA ILE A 164 -2.03 -1.61 -28.24
C ILE A 164 -3.51 -1.42 -28.56
N VAL A 165 -3.99 -0.20 -28.36
CA VAL A 165 -5.33 0.24 -28.78
C VAL A 165 -5.11 1.35 -29.79
N ASP A 166 -5.61 1.16 -31.00
CA ASP A 166 -5.49 2.11 -32.12
C ASP A 166 -4.05 2.54 -32.45
N GLY A 167 -3.11 1.58 -32.45
CA GLY A 167 -1.70 1.84 -32.77
C GLY A 167 -0.93 2.62 -31.69
N ALA A 168 -1.59 2.99 -30.60
CA ALA A 168 -0.96 3.60 -29.43
C ALA A 168 -0.79 2.56 -28.32
N ARG A 169 0.39 2.53 -27.71
CA ARG A 169 0.64 1.74 -26.50
C ARG A 169 -0.15 2.38 -25.35
N ARG A 170 -1.33 1.84 -25.04
CA ARG A 170 -2.21 2.31 -23.96
C ARG A 170 -2.25 1.28 -22.84
N GLY A 171 -1.82 1.70 -21.66
CA GLY A 171 -1.94 0.90 -20.46
C GLY A 171 -0.77 1.19 -19.55
N GLY A 172 -1.03 1.96 -18.51
CA GLY A 172 -0.13 2.23 -17.42
C GLY A 172 -0.93 2.61 -16.21
N THR A 173 -0.95 1.72 -15.24
CA THR A 173 -1.34 2.03 -13.86
C THR A 173 -0.19 2.88 -13.28
N HIS A 174 -0.48 3.96 -12.57
CA HIS A 174 0.55 4.71 -11.85
C HIS A 174 1.06 3.83 -10.69
N HIS A 175 2.29 4.04 -10.23
CA HIS A 175 2.74 3.47 -8.96
C HIS A 175 2.84 4.59 -7.92
N VAL A 176 2.04 4.50 -6.86
CA VAL A 176 2.14 5.41 -5.73
C VAL A 176 2.82 4.70 -4.58
N ARG A 177 3.97 5.23 -4.14
CA ARG A 177 4.72 4.69 -3.01
C ARG A 177 4.68 5.66 -1.86
N ILE A 178 4.28 5.18 -0.69
CA ILE A 178 4.42 5.91 0.57
C ILE A 178 5.29 5.07 1.49
N TRP A 179 6.35 5.67 2.03
CA TRP A 179 7.22 4.97 2.97
C TRP A 179 7.66 5.86 4.12
N VAL A 180 7.99 5.21 5.23
CA VAL A 180 8.62 5.86 6.39
C VAL A 180 10.07 6.17 6.04
N ARG A 181 10.46 7.45 6.06
CA ARG A 181 11.82 7.88 5.71
C ARG A 181 12.86 7.30 6.67
N GLU A 182 12.57 7.44 7.96
CA GLU A 182 13.43 6.97 9.04
C GLU A 182 12.53 6.39 10.13
N PRO A 183 12.53 5.06 10.34
CA PRO A 183 11.70 4.44 11.36
C PRO A 183 12.12 4.90 12.76
N ARG A 184 11.16 5.44 13.51
CA ARG A 184 11.34 5.93 14.88
C ARG A 184 10.54 5.08 15.85
N LYS A 185 10.93 5.12 17.13
CA LYS A 185 10.11 4.52 18.19
C LYS A 185 8.73 5.19 18.17
N PRO A 186 7.63 4.43 18.34
CA PRO A 186 6.31 5.01 18.47
C PRO A 186 6.29 6.09 19.54
N PHE A 187 5.52 7.15 19.30
CA PHE A 187 5.41 8.25 20.24
C PHE A 187 4.97 7.72 21.61
N ASP A 188 5.86 7.85 22.59
CA ASP A 188 5.60 7.55 23.98
C ASP A 188 5.31 8.87 24.70
N ARG A 189 4.15 8.96 25.36
CA ARG A 189 3.81 10.11 26.21
C ARG A 189 4.64 10.14 27.50
N GLY A 190 5.49 9.14 27.71
CA GLY A 190 6.09 8.82 28.99
C GLY A 190 5.08 8.14 29.90
N ILE A 191 5.56 7.35 30.86
CA ILE A 191 4.69 6.78 31.89
C ILE A 191 4.11 7.93 32.71
N ALA A 192 2.78 7.99 32.81
CA ALA A 192 2.11 8.92 33.71
C ALA A 192 2.53 8.65 35.16
N THR A 193 3.47 9.44 35.67
CA THR A 193 3.88 9.45 37.07
C THR A 193 2.71 9.82 37.98
N SER A 194 2.80 9.44 39.26
CA SER A 194 1.84 9.87 40.30
C SER A 194 1.63 11.39 40.29
N LYS A 195 2.71 12.15 40.08
CA LYS A 195 2.71 13.62 39.96
C LYS A 195 1.89 14.10 38.77
N THR A 196 2.12 13.56 37.57
CA THR A 196 1.34 13.93 36.36
C THR A 196 -0.12 13.51 36.46
N ARG A 197 -0.43 12.38 37.10
CA ARG A 197 -1.82 11.96 37.36
C ARG A 197 -2.53 12.89 38.35
N ARG A 198 -1.85 13.33 39.40
CA ARG A 198 -2.38 14.30 40.38
C ARG A 198 -2.62 15.66 39.73
N ALA A 199 -1.69 16.13 38.91
CA ALA A 199 -1.83 17.37 38.15
C ALA A 199 -3.01 17.31 37.16
N ALA A 200 -3.16 16.21 36.41
CA ALA A 200 -4.29 16.03 35.49
C ALA A 200 -5.65 15.98 36.22
N ARG A 201 -5.72 15.35 37.41
CA ARG A 201 -6.93 15.35 38.25
C ARG A 201 -7.25 16.75 38.79
N ALA A 202 -6.24 17.50 39.23
CA ALA A 202 -6.42 18.87 39.70
C ALA A 202 -6.90 19.79 38.58
N ALA A 203 -6.31 19.69 37.37
CA ALA A 203 -6.75 20.44 36.20
C ALA A 203 -8.20 20.12 35.81
N ARG A 204 -8.59 18.84 35.84
CA ARG A 204 -9.99 18.43 35.56
C ARG A 204 -10.98 18.95 36.60
N ARG A 205 -10.60 18.99 37.88
CA ARG A 205 -11.44 19.60 38.93
C ARG A 205 -11.60 21.10 38.73
N ALA A 206 -10.50 21.81 38.52
CA ALA A 206 -10.54 23.25 38.27
C ALA A 206 -11.38 23.60 37.02
N PHE A 207 -11.33 22.77 35.98
CA PHE A 207 -12.16 22.96 34.79
C PHE A 207 -13.64 22.64 35.02
N ALA A 208 -13.96 21.64 35.84
CA ALA A 208 -15.34 21.33 36.21
C ALA A 208 -15.95 22.38 37.16
N GLU A 209 -15.14 22.91 38.08
CA GLU A 209 -15.54 23.93 39.05
C GLU A 209 -15.65 25.33 38.42
N GLY A 210 -14.97 25.57 37.29
CA GLY A 210 -15.01 26.84 36.55
C GLY A 210 -16.08 26.93 35.46
N VAL A 211 -16.88 25.89 35.23
CA VAL A 211 -18.00 25.89 34.27
C VAL A 211 -19.33 26.28 34.94
N ASP A 212 -19.37 26.27 36.28
CA ASP A 212 -20.55 26.63 37.10
C ASP A 212 -20.39 27.99 37.83
N ALA A 213 -19.41 28.83 37.42
CA ALA A 213 -19.17 30.17 37.96
C ALA A 213 -19.39 31.25 36.88
#